data_AF-A0A7V7XI83-F1
#
_entry.id   AF-A0A7V7XI83-F1
#
_cell.length_a   1.000
_cell.length_b   1.000
_cell.length_c   1.000
_cell.angle_alpha   90.00
_cell.angle_beta   90.00
_cell.angle_gamma   90.00
#
_symmetry.space_group_name_H-M   'P 1'
#
loop_
_entity.id
_entity.type
_entity.pdbx_description
1 polymer ?
#
loop_
_entity_poly.entity_id
_entity_poly.type
_entity_poly.pdbx_seq_one_letter_code
_entity_poly.pdbx_strand_id
1 'polypeptide(L)'
;MTEQLLPPLVGCLVCHSEGTTSLLEGRRILGFGSEFPLLECSHCQSTALLDWTEDRPEYWRIKYRKIPSQYSFAAQVFGHEWLESEQALEISTQVYIHRKRLDQTRSGDLSWLKPTRLMPPPPLMSPIEWVYLEIPSISYCETRQTGLLSRNKDANILDTGKFYVTDSKIHLLGQRRDRSHRLTDIRRLEFAGLSWYVHIDGENPHHYHGYSQDGILDAELIIAVITTLKSSVAE
;
A
#
# COMPACT_ATOMS: atom_id res chain seq x y z
N MET A 1 24.39 21.41 26.44
CA MET A 1 24.19 21.41 24.98
C MET A 1 23.35 20.19 24.68
N THR A 2 22.08 20.36 24.29
CA THR A 2 21.25 19.24 23.82
C THR A 2 21.88 18.72 22.54
N GLU A 3 22.47 17.54 22.61
CA GLU A 3 22.96 16.79 21.47
C GLU A 3 21.77 16.61 20.51
N GLN A 4 21.81 17.32 19.38
CA GLN A 4 20.72 17.29 18.41
C GLN A 4 20.83 15.97 17.65
N LEU A 5 20.16 14.94 18.19
CA LEU A 5 20.12 13.62 17.58
C LEU A 5 19.44 13.72 16.20
N LEU A 6 20.08 13.15 15.19
CA LEU A 6 19.53 13.08 13.83
C LEU A 6 18.14 12.41 13.86
N PRO A 7 17.15 12.86 13.07
CA PRO A 7 15.81 12.24 13.06
C PRO A 7 15.79 10.70 12.98
N PRO A 8 16.57 10.03 12.11
CA PRO A 8 16.64 8.56 12.09
C PRO A 8 17.24 7.91 13.36
N LEU A 9 17.92 8.69 14.21
CA LEU A 9 18.43 8.28 15.52
C LEU A 9 17.45 8.57 16.67
N VAL A 10 16.51 9.48 16.47
CA VAL A 10 15.41 9.71 17.41
C VAL A 10 14.35 8.61 17.27
N GLY A 11 14.03 8.22 16.03
CA GLY A 11 13.04 7.17 15.76
C GLY A 11 13.17 6.54 14.39
N CYS A 12 12.54 5.38 14.22
CA CYS A 12 12.57 4.66 12.96
C CYS A 12 11.66 5.31 11.92
N LEU A 13 12.20 5.72 10.76
CA LEU A 13 11.40 6.34 9.69
C LEU A 13 10.39 5.39 9.01
N VAL A 14 10.46 4.08 9.29
CA VAL A 14 9.50 3.08 8.80
C VAL A 14 8.34 2.91 9.78
N CYS A 15 8.63 2.48 11.02
CA CYS A 15 7.61 2.13 12.00
C CYS A 15 7.26 3.27 12.97
N HIS A 16 8.00 4.38 12.92
CA HIS A 16 7.78 5.57 13.75
C HIS A 16 7.85 5.30 15.26
N SER A 17 8.58 4.25 15.65
CA SER A 17 8.89 3.96 17.05
C SER A 17 10.12 4.76 17.46
N GLU A 18 10.00 5.54 18.53
CA GLU A 18 11.08 6.35 19.10
C GLU A 18 11.98 5.50 20.01
N GLY A 19 13.28 5.82 20.04
CA GLY A 19 14.26 5.12 20.90
C GLY A 19 14.51 3.66 20.53
N THR A 20 14.05 3.21 19.36
CA THR A 20 14.23 1.82 18.89
C THR A 20 15.34 1.69 17.86
N THR A 21 15.97 2.80 17.45
CA THR A 21 17.03 2.79 16.45
C THR A 21 18.41 2.75 17.11
N SER A 22 19.31 1.97 16.53
CA SER A 22 20.70 1.84 16.97
C SER A 22 21.64 1.90 15.78
N LEU A 23 22.79 2.54 15.97
CA LEU A 23 23.88 2.56 14.99
C LEU A 23 24.86 1.44 15.28
N LEU A 24 25.16 0.66 14.25
CA LEU A 24 26.22 -0.33 14.24
C LEU A 24 27.33 0.19 13.32
N GLU A 25 28.57 0.17 13.80
CA GLU A 25 29.72 0.56 12.99
C GLU A 25 29.82 -0.28 11.71
N GLY A 26 30.04 0.38 10.57
CA GLY A 26 30.25 -0.28 9.29
C GLY A 26 31.52 -1.13 9.34
N ARG A 27 31.39 -2.46 9.31
CA ARG A 27 32.55 -3.37 9.25
C ARG A 27 32.91 -3.65 7.79
N ARG A 28 34.07 -3.16 7.36
CA ARG A 28 34.77 -3.63 6.15
C ARG A 28 35.64 -4.82 6.52
N ILE A 29 35.29 -6.02 6.04
CA ILE A 29 36.14 -7.22 6.20
C ILE A 29 36.74 -7.53 4.83
N LEU A 30 38.08 -7.44 4.71
CA LEU A 30 38.82 -7.74 3.47
C LEU A 30 38.32 -6.96 2.24
N GLY A 31 37.93 -5.70 2.40
CA GLY A 31 37.40 -4.86 1.33
C GLY A 31 35.94 -5.10 0.97
N PHE A 32 35.28 -6.11 1.57
CA PHE A 32 33.85 -6.35 1.45
C PHE A 32 33.11 -5.72 2.64
N GLY A 33 32.15 -4.84 2.37
CA GLY A 33 31.36 -4.13 3.37
C GLY A 33 31.06 -2.70 2.98
N SER A 34 30.21 -2.03 3.77
CA SER A 34 29.94 -0.61 3.59
C SER A 34 30.84 0.21 4.52
N GLU A 35 31.32 1.37 4.06
CA GLU A 35 31.90 2.38 4.97
C GLU A 35 30.85 3.09 5.82
N PHE A 36 29.59 3.02 5.39
CA PHE A 36 28.51 3.68 6.09
C PHE A 36 28.06 2.83 7.28
N PRO A 37 27.87 3.46 8.45
CA PRO A 37 27.25 2.79 9.59
C PRO A 37 25.85 2.28 9.24
N LEU A 38 25.49 1.17 9.87
CA LEU A 38 24.22 0.49 9.69
C LEU A 38 23.27 0.91 10.80
N LEU A 39 22.19 1.58 10.43
CA LEU A 39 21.04 1.86 11.28
C LEU A 39 20.13 0.63 11.32
N GLU A 40 19.81 0.15 12.52
CA GLU A 40 18.86 -0.94 12.75
C GLU A 40 17.73 -0.47 13.66
N CYS A 41 16.50 -0.91 13.39
CA CYS A 41 15.36 -0.70 14.28
C CYS A 41 14.99 -1.99 15.00
N SER A 42 15.05 -2.02 16.33
CA SER A 42 14.71 -3.19 17.14
C SER A 42 13.22 -3.55 17.11
N HIS A 43 12.34 -2.58 16.84
CA HIS A 43 10.89 -2.79 16.81
C HIS A 43 10.43 -3.46 15.51
N CYS A 44 10.79 -2.87 14.36
CA CYS A 44 10.35 -3.40 13.07
C CYS A 44 11.40 -4.28 12.39
N GLN A 45 12.68 -4.25 12.78
CA GLN A 45 13.79 -4.96 12.13
C GLN A 45 14.14 -4.42 10.73
N SER A 46 13.80 -3.15 10.44
CA SER A 46 14.33 -2.46 9.26
C SER A 46 15.81 -2.14 9.43
N THR A 47 16.57 -2.19 8.33
CA THR A 47 17.98 -1.81 8.34
C THR A 47 18.30 -0.86 7.20
N ALA A 48 19.10 0.16 7.46
CA ALA A 48 19.51 1.15 6.47
C ALA A 48 20.97 1.58 6.66
N LEU A 49 21.65 1.93 5.58
CA LEU A 49 22.93 2.64 5.66
C LEU A 49 22.64 4.11 5.93
N LEU A 50 23.40 4.73 6.82
CA LEU A 50 23.30 6.15 7.13
C LEU A 50 24.61 6.85 6.81
N ASP A 51 24.54 7.91 6.02
CA ASP A 51 25.66 8.79 5.69
C ASP A 51 25.38 10.14 6.33
N TRP A 52 26.18 10.54 7.32
CA TRP A 52 26.07 11.84 7.97
C TRP A 52 27.46 12.33 8.38
N THR A 53 27.57 13.63 8.61
CA THR A 53 28.77 14.24 9.15
C THR A 53 28.43 15.13 10.34
N GLU A 54 29.27 15.12 11.39
CA GLU A 54 29.01 15.88 12.63
C GLU A 54 29.05 17.39 12.43
N ASP A 55 29.78 17.87 11.42
CA ASP A 55 29.87 19.28 11.03
C ASP A 55 28.58 19.80 10.39
N ARG A 56 27.73 18.92 9.86
CA ARG A 56 26.51 19.24 9.11
C ARG A 56 25.38 18.25 9.42
N PRO A 57 24.87 18.23 10.67
CA PRO A 57 23.85 17.27 11.09
C PRO A 57 22.52 17.38 10.32
N GLU A 58 22.25 18.51 9.68
CA GLU A 58 21.10 18.71 8.81
C GLU A 58 21.21 18.00 7.45
N TYR A 59 22.44 17.67 7.03
CA TYR A 59 22.74 16.98 5.79
C TYR A 59 23.10 15.52 6.08
N TRP A 60 22.12 14.63 5.91
CA TRP A 60 22.31 13.20 6.00
C TRP A 60 21.58 12.51 4.86
N ARG A 61 22.05 11.30 4.52
CA ARG A 61 21.42 10.44 3.52
C ARG A 61 21.20 9.07 4.09
N ILE A 62 20.13 8.42 3.64
CA ILE A 62 19.79 7.07 4.08
C ILE A 62 19.53 6.17 2.88
N LYS A 63 19.95 4.91 2.98
CA LYS A 63 19.65 3.88 1.98
C LYS A 63 19.17 2.61 2.66
N TYR A 64 17.90 2.29 2.49
CA TYR A 64 17.32 1.09 3.07
C TYR A 64 17.84 -0.18 2.40
N ARG A 65 18.36 -1.10 3.23
CA ARG A 65 18.78 -2.45 2.79
C ARG A 65 17.66 -3.47 2.96
N LYS A 66 16.87 -3.29 4.01
CA LYS A 66 15.77 -4.19 4.37
C LYS A 66 14.66 -3.38 5.01
N ILE A 67 13.46 -3.55 4.46
CA ILE A 67 12.21 -3.16 5.09
C ILE A 67 11.38 -4.45 5.19
N PRO A 68 10.88 -4.80 6.39
CA PRO A 68 10.07 -6.01 6.57
C PRO A 68 8.80 -6.00 5.71
N SER A 69 8.35 -7.17 5.28
CA SER A 69 7.22 -7.30 4.33
C SER A 69 5.89 -6.77 4.86
N GLN A 70 5.68 -6.76 6.17
CA GLN A 70 4.48 -6.15 6.78
C GLN A 70 4.44 -4.61 6.67
N TYR A 71 5.51 -3.99 6.18
CA TYR A 71 5.57 -2.56 5.83
C TYR A 71 5.75 -2.41 4.31
N SER A 72 4.93 -3.11 3.53
CA SER A 72 5.02 -3.16 2.06
C SER A 72 5.01 -1.78 1.41
N PHE A 73 4.13 -0.88 1.86
CA PHE A 73 4.08 0.49 1.35
C PHE A 73 5.43 1.20 1.57
N ALA A 74 5.98 1.14 2.78
CA ALA A 74 7.27 1.73 3.10
C ALA A 74 8.40 1.14 2.24
N ALA A 75 8.43 -0.18 2.05
CA ALA A 75 9.41 -0.83 1.21
C ALA A 75 9.38 -0.31 -0.24
N GLN A 76 8.19 -0.02 -0.75
CA GLN A 76 8.00 0.51 -2.10
C GLN A 76 8.48 1.97 -2.22
N VAL A 77 8.10 2.83 -1.28
CA VAL A 77 8.38 4.29 -1.39
C VAL A 77 9.80 4.67 -0.98
N PHE A 78 10.39 3.97 0.00
CA PHE A 78 11.81 4.18 0.33
C PHE A 78 12.75 3.59 -0.74
N GLY A 79 12.29 2.57 -1.47
CA GLY A 79 13.06 1.94 -2.54
C GLY A 79 14.42 1.40 -2.08
N HIS A 80 15.39 1.44 -3.00
CA HIS A 80 16.74 0.92 -2.79
C HIS A 80 17.84 1.96 -3.06
N GLU A 81 17.47 3.21 -3.34
CA GLU A 81 18.42 4.28 -3.63
C GLU A 81 18.79 5.06 -2.37
N TRP A 82 19.83 5.88 -2.48
CA TRP A 82 20.13 6.87 -1.45
C TRP A 82 19.11 7.99 -1.51
N LEU A 83 18.57 8.34 -0.35
CA LEU A 83 17.63 9.44 -0.17
C LEU A 83 18.28 10.52 0.67
N GLU A 84 18.15 11.76 0.22
CA GLU A 84 18.52 12.94 1.01
C GLU A 84 17.57 13.11 2.19
N SER A 85 18.01 13.83 3.23
CA SER A 85 17.26 14.01 4.49
C SER A 85 15.82 14.48 4.27
N GLU A 86 15.61 15.49 3.43
CA GLU A 86 14.28 16.03 3.10
C GLU A 86 13.38 14.97 2.44
N GLN A 87 13.89 14.25 1.45
CA GLN A 87 13.15 13.20 0.75
C GLN A 87 12.79 12.05 1.68
N ALA A 88 13.74 11.62 2.53
CA ALA A 88 13.52 10.55 3.49
C ALA A 88 12.45 10.92 4.52
N LEU A 89 12.42 12.18 4.99
CA LEU A 89 11.42 12.68 5.92
C LEU A 89 10.04 12.84 5.27
N GLU A 90 9.98 13.27 4.01
CA GLU A 90 8.73 13.33 3.25
C GLU A 90 8.14 11.93 3.09
N ILE A 91 8.95 10.96 2.65
CA ILE A 91 8.55 9.56 2.52
C ILE A 91 8.12 8.99 3.88
N SER A 92 8.89 9.24 4.94
CA SER A 92 8.53 8.83 6.32
C SER A 92 7.15 9.34 6.71
N THR A 93 6.86 10.62 6.43
CA THR A 93 5.57 11.25 6.73
C THR A 93 4.43 10.56 5.97
N GLN A 94 4.63 10.25 4.68
CA GLN A 94 3.65 9.51 3.88
C GLN A 94 3.42 8.11 4.45
N VAL A 95 4.48 7.40 4.86
CA VAL A 95 4.40 6.07 5.50
C VAL A 95 3.64 6.14 6.83
N TYR A 96 3.86 7.17 7.64
CA TYR A 96 3.10 7.37 8.88
C TYR A 96 1.61 7.54 8.63
N ILE A 97 1.24 8.43 7.70
CA ILE A 97 -0.15 8.70 7.34
C ILE A 97 -0.81 7.43 6.80
N HIS A 98 -0.12 6.71 5.92
CA HIS A 98 -0.58 5.43 5.38
C HIS A 98 -0.92 4.44 6.47
N ARG A 99 0.01 4.19 7.40
CA ARG A 99 -0.18 3.26 8.50
C ARG A 99 -1.34 3.65 9.41
N LYS A 100 -1.49 4.95 9.72
CA LYS A 100 -2.61 5.43 10.52
C LYS A 100 -3.94 5.17 9.82
N ARG A 101 -4.03 5.42 8.51
CA ARG A 101 -5.24 5.11 7.72
C ARG A 101 -5.52 3.62 7.66
N LEU A 102 -4.48 2.80 7.56
CA LEU A 102 -4.60 1.35 7.55
C LEU A 102 -5.09 0.82 8.91
N ASP A 103 -4.54 1.30 10.02
CA ASP A 103 -4.98 0.96 11.38
C ASP A 103 -6.44 1.39 11.60
N GLN A 104 -6.79 2.62 11.21
CA GLN A 104 -8.15 3.17 11.30
C GLN A 104 -9.16 2.34 10.47
N THR A 105 -8.76 1.97 9.24
CA THR A 105 -9.56 1.12 8.35
C THR A 105 -9.78 -0.27 8.97
N ARG A 106 -8.71 -0.89 9.50
CA ARG A 106 -8.78 -2.21 10.15
C ARG A 106 -9.63 -2.20 11.42
N SER A 107 -9.78 -1.06 12.10
CA SER A 107 -10.71 -0.92 13.22
C SER A 107 -12.17 -0.68 12.80
N GLY A 108 -12.49 -0.72 11.50
CA GLY A 108 -13.85 -0.49 11.00
C GLY A 108 -14.19 0.98 10.75
N ASP A 109 -13.26 1.90 10.97
CA ASP A 109 -13.50 3.33 10.78
C ASP A 109 -13.08 3.76 9.36
N LEU A 110 -14.08 3.95 8.51
CA LEU A 110 -13.92 4.42 7.13
C LEU A 110 -14.30 5.90 6.96
N SER A 111 -14.51 6.63 8.06
CA SER A 111 -14.98 8.04 8.00
C SER A 111 -13.99 8.98 7.29
N TRP A 112 -12.69 8.65 7.31
CA TRP A 112 -11.65 9.42 6.65
C TRP A 112 -11.77 9.42 5.11
N LEU A 113 -12.46 8.43 4.53
CA LEU A 113 -12.76 8.38 3.09
C LEU A 113 -13.84 9.38 2.68
N LYS A 114 -14.60 9.93 3.64
CA LYS A 114 -15.74 10.84 3.41
C LYS A 114 -16.70 10.29 2.36
N PRO A 115 -17.31 9.12 2.60
CA PRO A 115 -18.16 8.46 1.63
C PRO A 115 -19.31 9.37 1.20
N THR A 116 -19.69 9.29 -0.07
CA THR A 116 -20.72 10.15 -0.66
C THR A 116 -21.70 9.35 -1.51
N ARG A 117 -22.92 9.87 -1.66
CA ARG A 117 -23.91 9.34 -2.61
C ARG A 117 -23.81 10.11 -3.92
N LEU A 118 -23.77 9.40 -5.03
CA LEU A 118 -23.73 10.02 -6.35
C LEU A 118 -25.16 10.35 -6.81
N MET A 119 -25.35 11.58 -7.29
CA MET A 119 -26.63 12.06 -7.80
C MET A 119 -26.42 12.75 -9.16
N PRO A 120 -26.93 12.18 -10.27
CA PRO A 120 -27.63 10.88 -10.34
C PRO A 120 -26.67 9.69 -10.08
N PRO A 121 -27.19 8.53 -9.61
CA PRO A 121 -26.36 7.35 -9.46
C PRO A 121 -25.92 6.83 -10.86
N PRO A 122 -24.69 6.33 -10.99
CA PRO A 122 -24.27 5.62 -12.20
C PRO A 122 -25.11 4.37 -12.50
N PRO A 123 -25.01 3.82 -13.73
CA PRO A 123 -25.69 2.58 -14.10
C PRO A 123 -25.44 1.45 -13.10
N LEU A 124 -26.49 0.66 -12.82
CA LEU A 124 -26.48 -0.47 -11.87
C LEU A 124 -26.23 -0.11 -10.40
N MET A 125 -25.96 1.16 -10.09
CA MET A 125 -25.80 1.68 -8.72
C MET A 125 -27.14 2.16 -8.17
N SER A 126 -27.43 1.79 -6.93
CA SER A 126 -28.61 2.23 -6.20
C SER A 126 -28.40 3.66 -5.67
N PRO A 127 -29.42 4.53 -5.68
CA PRO A 127 -29.30 5.89 -5.15
C PRO A 127 -29.03 5.96 -3.64
N ILE A 128 -29.20 4.85 -2.91
CA ILE A 128 -28.93 4.78 -1.47
C ILE A 128 -27.51 4.30 -1.13
N GLU A 129 -26.76 3.77 -2.12
CA GLU A 129 -25.40 3.25 -1.93
C GLU A 129 -24.42 4.39 -1.65
N TRP A 130 -23.63 4.23 -0.60
CA TRP A 130 -22.56 5.16 -0.25
C TRP A 130 -21.27 4.73 -0.96
N VAL A 131 -20.69 5.61 -1.78
CA VAL A 131 -19.43 5.37 -2.49
C VAL A 131 -18.27 5.71 -1.55
N TYR A 132 -17.43 4.72 -1.29
CA TYR A 132 -16.21 4.85 -0.48
C TYR A 132 -14.98 5.08 -1.36
N LEU A 133 -14.86 4.33 -2.46
CA LEU A 133 -13.74 4.44 -3.38
C LEU A 133 -14.23 4.67 -4.81
N GLU A 134 -13.53 5.56 -5.50
CA GLU A 134 -13.66 5.79 -6.93
C GLU A 134 -12.26 5.65 -7.55
N ILE A 135 -12.06 4.60 -8.35
CA ILE A 135 -10.74 4.25 -8.88
C ILE A 135 -10.81 4.16 -10.42
N PRO A 136 -10.06 4.99 -11.17
CA PRO A 136 -10.06 4.92 -12.62
C PRO A 136 -9.17 3.78 -13.13
N SER A 137 -9.36 3.42 -14.40
CA SER A 137 -8.46 2.52 -15.14
C SER A 137 -8.34 1.10 -14.57
N ILE A 138 -9.44 0.54 -14.09
CA ILE A 138 -9.51 -0.84 -13.58
C ILE A 138 -9.89 -1.79 -14.69
N SER A 139 -9.20 -2.93 -14.72
CA SER A 139 -9.45 -4.01 -15.68
C SER A 139 -10.31 -5.10 -15.05
N TYR A 140 -11.30 -5.59 -15.79
CA TYR A 140 -12.02 -6.81 -15.47
C TYR A 140 -11.49 -7.93 -16.36
N CYS A 141 -11.01 -8.99 -15.73
CA CYS A 141 -10.25 -10.03 -16.36
C CYS A 141 -10.86 -11.40 -16.10
N GLU A 142 -10.74 -12.28 -17.10
CA GLU A 142 -10.97 -13.72 -16.91
C GLU A 142 -9.66 -14.38 -16.47
N THR A 143 -9.70 -15.10 -15.34
CA THR A 143 -8.57 -15.90 -14.89
C THR A 143 -8.53 -17.18 -15.70
N ARG A 144 -7.49 -17.36 -16.53
CA ARG A 144 -7.21 -18.69 -17.08
C ARG A 144 -6.67 -19.58 -15.98
N GLN A 145 -7.39 -20.66 -15.65
CA GLN A 145 -6.78 -21.75 -14.89
C GLN A 145 -5.62 -22.28 -15.73
N THR A 146 -4.39 -21.97 -15.31
CA THR A 146 -3.20 -22.51 -15.93
C THR A 146 -2.55 -23.45 -14.93
N GLY A 147 -2.17 -24.64 -15.40
CA GLY A 147 -1.65 -25.73 -14.57
C GLY A 147 -0.39 -25.36 -13.77
N LEU A 148 0.09 -26.32 -12.97
CA LEU A 148 1.12 -26.21 -11.90
C LEU A 148 2.43 -25.43 -12.20
N LEU A 149 2.67 -24.96 -13.43
CA LEU A 149 3.90 -24.29 -13.86
C LEU A 149 3.72 -22.85 -14.38
N SER A 150 2.51 -22.31 -14.47
CA SER A 150 2.30 -20.96 -15.01
C SER A 150 2.28 -19.90 -13.92
N ARG A 151 3.43 -19.25 -13.72
CA ARG A 151 3.52 -17.95 -13.06
C ARG A 151 2.96 -16.86 -13.99
N ASN A 152 1.78 -16.33 -13.64
CA ASN A 152 1.39 -14.92 -13.81
C ASN A 152 1.23 -14.28 -15.21
N LYS A 153 0.92 -14.97 -16.33
CA LYS A 153 1.02 -14.28 -17.63
C LYS A 153 -0.17 -13.98 -18.53
N ASP A 154 -1.32 -14.67 -18.53
CA ASP A 154 -2.35 -14.34 -19.52
C ASP A 154 -3.77 -14.32 -18.94
N ALA A 155 -4.09 -13.29 -18.17
CA ALA A 155 -5.48 -12.94 -17.90
C ALA A 155 -6.06 -12.22 -19.12
N ASN A 156 -7.17 -12.72 -19.66
CA ASN A 156 -7.81 -12.08 -20.80
C ASN A 156 -8.58 -10.86 -20.29
N ILE A 157 -8.20 -9.66 -20.72
CA ILE A 157 -8.91 -8.42 -20.34
C ILE A 157 -10.25 -8.40 -21.07
N LEU A 158 -11.32 -8.58 -20.31
CA LEU A 158 -12.68 -8.58 -20.82
C LEU A 158 -13.21 -7.16 -20.97
N ASP A 159 -12.86 -6.28 -20.02
CA ASP A 159 -13.29 -4.88 -20.01
C ASP A 159 -12.33 -4.00 -19.18
N THR A 160 -12.40 -2.69 -19.36
CA THR A 160 -11.70 -1.71 -18.54
C THR A 160 -12.61 -0.53 -18.24
N GLY A 161 -12.38 0.18 -17.14
CA GLY A 161 -13.24 1.31 -16.81
C GLY A 161 -13.05 1.89 -15.42
N LYS A 162 -14.09 2.59 -14.97
CA LYS A 162 -14.13 3.27 -13.68
C LYS A 162 -14.75 2.36 -12.63
N PHE A 163 -14.02 2.12 -11.55
CA PHE A 163 -14.40 1.19 -10.50
C PHE A 163 -14.89 1.94 -9.27
N TYR A 164 -15.99 1.47 -8.71
CA TYR A 164 -16.61 2.02 -7.52
C TYR A 164 -16.70 0.94 -6.45
N VAL A 165 -16.35 1.29 -5.23
CA VAL A 165 -16.59 0.45 -4.04
C VAL A 165 -17.62 1.15 -3.17
N THR A 166 -18.73 0.48 -2.90
CA THR A 166 -19.82 0.98 -2.06
C THR A 166 -19.95 0.18 -0.77
N ASP A 167 -20.90 0.55 0.08
CA ASP A 167 -21.30 -0.19 1.29
C ASP A 167 -21.90 -1.58 1.00
N SER A 168 -22.42 -1.83 -0.20
CA SER A 168 -23.04 -3.13 -0.54
C SER A 168 -22.44 -3.85 -1.73
N LYS A 169 -21.77 -3.15 -2.64
CA LYS A 169 -21.35 -3.69 -3.93
C LYS A 169 -20.04 -3.09 -4.42
N ILE A 170 -19.48 -3.74 -5.42
CA ILE A 170 -18.49 -3.15 -6.31
C ILE A 170 -19.09 -2.99 -7.70
N HIS A 171 -18.77 -1.89 -8.37
CA HIS A 171 -19.24 -1.60 -9.71
C HIS A 171 -18.06 -1.30 -10.61
N LEU A 172 -18.11 -1.78 -11.85
CA LEU A 172 -17.25 -1.32 -12.92
C LEU A 172 -18.12 -0.70 -13.99
N LEU A 173 -17.96 0.60 -14.20
CA LEU A 173 -18.47 1.27 -15.39
C LEU A 173 -17.49 1.02 -16.52
N GLY A 174 -17.77 -0.04 -17.27
CA GLY A 174 -16.88 -0.56 -18.30
C GLY A 174 -17.03 0.19 -19.62
N GLN A 175 -15.97 0.18 -20.43
CA GLN A 175 -16.04 0.71 -21.79
C GLN A 175 -16.96 -0.13 -22.69
N ARG A 176 -17.08 -1.44 -22.39
CA ARG A 176 -17.94 -2.36 -23.15
C ARG A 176 -19.24 -2.63 -22.42
N ARG A 177 -19.20 -2.85 -21.11
CA ARG A 177 -20.37 -3.21 -20.32
C ARG A 177 -20.20 -2.84 -18.85
N ASP A 178 -21.24 -2.25 -18.28
CA ASP A 178 -21.32 -2.04 -16.84
C ASP A 178 -21.52 -3.36 -16.08
N ARG A 179 -20.79 -3.51 -14.98
CA ARG A 179 -20.82 -4.71 -14.12
C ARG A 179 -21.03 -4.29 -12.67
N SER A 180 -21.75 -5.11 -11.92
CA SER A 180 -21.95 -4.92 -10.49
C SER A 180 -21.98 -6.27 -9.79
N HIS A 181 -21.23 -6.41 -8.70
CA HIS A 181 -21.17 -7.62 -7.88
C HIS A 181 -21.36 -7.23 -6.42
N ARG A 182 -22.02 -8.08 -5.63
CA ARG A 182 -22.18 -7.85 -4.19
C ARG A 182 -20.83 -8.03 -3.51
N LEU A 183 -20.61 -7.35 -2.38
CA LEU A 183 -19.42 -7.59 -1.57
C LEU A 183 -19.34 -9.04 -1.07
N THR A 184 -20.50 -9.69 -0.87
CA THR A 184 -20.60 -11.11 -0.53
C THR A 184 -20.10 -12.05 -1.64
N ASP A 185 -20.07 -11.59 -2.90
CA ASP A 185 -19.60 -12.38 -4.05
C ASP A 185 -18.06 -12.34 -4.17
N ILE A 186 -17.39 -11.55 -3.33
CA ILE A 186 -15.92 -11.45 -3.33
C ILE A 186 -15.34 -12.69 -2.64
N ARG A 187 -14.75 -13.57 -3.43
CA ARG A 187 -14.07 -14.78 -2.95
C ARG A 187 -12.78 -14.46 -2.20
N ARG A 188 -11.94 -13.62 -2.82
CA ARG A 188 -10.55 -13.41 -2.40
C ARG A 188 -10.09 -12.02 -2.78
N LEU A 189 -9.31 -11.42 -1.89
CA LEU A 189 -8.69 -10.11 -2.03
C LEU A 189 -7.19 -10.29 -1.90
N GLU A 190 -6.42 -9.78 -2.85
CA GLU A 190 -4.95 -9.91 -2.86
C GLU A 190 -4.32 -8.60 -3.30
N PHE A 191 -3.09 -8.34 -2.83
CA PHE A 191 -2.23 -7.33 -3.40
C PHE A 191 -0.80 -7.86 -3.51
N ALA A 192 -0.06 -7.36 -4.49
CA ALA A 192 1.33 -7.70 -4.74
C ALA A 192 2.07 -6.45 -5.25
N GLY A 193 2.89 -5.87 -4.38
CA GLY A 193 3.55 -4.59 -4.65
C GLY A 193 2.51 -3.50 -4.93
N LEU A 194 2.56 -2.95 -6.14
CA LEU A 194 1.65 -1.91 -6.63
C LEU A 194 0.29 -2.44 -7.11
N SER A 195 0.15 -3.75 -7.34
CA SER A 195 -1.05 -4.32 -7.93
C SER A 195 -2.00 -4.83 -6.86
N TRP A 196 -3.31 -4.71 -7.09
CA TRP A 196 -4.35 -5.31 -6.27
C TRP A 196 -5.36 -6.05 -7.13
N TYR A 197 -5.99 -7.06 -6.53
CA TYR A 197 -6.88 -8.01 -7.18
C TYR A 197 -8.11 -8.28 -6.31
N VAL A 198 -9.29 -8.21 -6.94
CA VAL A 198 -10.57 -8.60 -6.32
C VAL A 198 -11.16 -9.76 -7.12
N HIS A 199 -11.07 -10.96 -6.57
CA HIS A 199 -11.59 -12.18 -7.21
C HIS A 199 -13.06 -12.38 -6.86
N ILE A 200 -13.87 -12.63 -7.87
CA ILE A 200 -15.32 -12.80 -7.76
C ILE A 200 -15.67 -14.29 -7.89
N ASP A 201 -16.60 -14.75 -7.05
CA ASP A 201 -17.18 -16.09 -7.14
C ASP A 201 -18.05 -16.25 -8.40
N GLY A 202 -18.01 -17.44 -9.01
CA GLY A 202 -18.78 -17.75 -10.21
C GLY A 202 -18.28 -19.01 -10.92
N GLU A 203 -19.02 -19.44 -11.95
CA GLU A 203 -18.68 -20.61 -12.77
C GLU A 203 -17.31 -20.46 -13.47
N ASN A 204 -17.01 -19.25 -13.93
CA ASN A 204 -15.69 -18.87 -14.45
C ASN A 204 -15.01 -17.91 -13.48
N PRO A 205 -13.73 -18.15 -13.12
CA PRO A 205 -13.01 -17.29 -12.20
C PRO A 205 -12.71 -15.96 -12.88
N HIS A 206 -13.29 -14.88 -12.36
CA HIS A 206 -13.03 -13.52 -12.81
C HIS A 206 -12.39 -12.70 -11.70
N HIS A 207 -11.70 -11.64 -12.08
CA HIS A 207 -11.18 -10.69 -11.12
C HIS A 207 -11.14 -9.26 -11.67
N TYR A 208 -11.24 -8.30 -10.76
CA TYR A 208 -10.83 -6.93 -11.00
C TYR A 208 -9.35 -6.78 -10.69
N HIS A 209 -8.66 -6.00 -11.51
CA HIS A 209 -7.24 -5.72 -11.37
C HIS A 209 -6.99 -4.22 -11.53
N GLY A 210 -6.27 -3.66 -10.57
CA GLY A 210 -5.80 -2.28 -10.58
C GLY A 210 -4.38 -2.16 -10.09
N TYR A 211 -3.84 -0.96 -10.27
CA TYR A 211 -2.57 -0.53 -9.72
C TYR A 211 -2.80 0.64 -8.76
N SER A 212 -1.98 0.75 -7.72
CA SER A 212 -1.89 1.96 -6.90
C SER A 212 -1.65 3.16 -7.81
N GLN A 213 -2.34 4.26 -7.55
CA GLN A 213 -2.15 5.51 -8.28
C GLN A 213 -1.54 6.55 -7.34
N ASP A 214 -0.62 7.36 -7.87
CA ASP A 214 0.02 8.40 -7.09
C ASP A 214 -1.02 9.36 -6.51
N GLY A 215 -0.99 9.53 -5.18
CA GLY A 215 -1.97 10.35 -4.44
C GLY A 215 -3.36 9.72 -4.26
N ILE A 216 -3.64 8.56 -4.86
CA ILE A 216 -4.93 7.87 -4.85
C ILE A 216 -4.68 6.45 -4.35
N LEU A 217 -4.61 6.28 -3.02
CA LEU A 217 -4.60 5.01 -2.26
C LEU A 217 -3.74 3.87 -2.82
N ASP A 218 -2.78 3.41 -2.03
CA ASP A 218 -2.02 2.21 -2.40
C ASP A 218 -2.87 0.93 -2.33
N ALA A 219 -2.35 -0.11 -2.98
CA ALA A 219 -2.95 -1.42 -3.09
C ALA A 219 -3.32 -2.05 -1.73
N GLU A 220 -2.49 -1.90 -0.69
CA GLU A 220 -2.78 -2.47 0.63
C GLU A 220 -3.99 -1.78 1.27
N LEU A 221 -4.06 -0.45 1.18
CA LEU A 221 -5.16 0.33 1.74
C LEU A 221 -6.48 0.09 0.98
N ILE A 222 -6.44 -0.04 -0.35
CA ILE A 222 -7.61 -0.43 -1.15
C ILE A 222 -8.16 -1.79 -0.69
N ILE A 223 -7.29 -2.79 -0.56
CA ILE A 223 -7.69 -4.12 -0.09
C ILE A 223 -8.24 -4.06 1.34
N ALA A 224 -7.64 -3.28 2.24
CA ALA A 224 -8.14 -3.12 3.60
C ALA A 224 -9.55 -2.50 3.64
N VAL A 225 -9.82 -1.48 2.82
CA VAL A 225 -11.15 -0.85 2.72
C VAL A 225 -12.20 -1.85 2.24
N ILE A 226 -11.92 -2.58 1.14
CA ILE A 226 -12.86 -3.57 0.60
C ILE A 226 -13.09 -4.71 1.61
N THR A 227 -12.03 -5.15 2.31
CA THR A 227 -12.13 -6.19 3.35
C THR A 227 -13.03 -5.74 4.50
N THR A 228 -12.88 -4.50 4.94
CA THR A 228 -13.66 -3.91 6.02
C THR A 228 -15.14 -3.84 5.63
N LEU A 229 -15.45 -3.28 4.46
CA LEU A 229 -16.82 -3.18 3.95
C LEU A 229 -17.46 -4.57 3.77
N LYS A 230 -16.71 -5.53 3.22
CA LYS A 230 -17.19 -6.91 3.06
C LYS A 230 -17.56 -7.54 4.41
N SER A 231 -16.75 -7.30 5.44
CA SER A 231 -16.98 -7.88 6.79
C SER A 231 -18.24 -7.30 7.43
N SER A 232 -18.51 -6.01 7.25
CA SER A 232 -19.71 -5.35 7.77
C SER A 232 -21.03 -5.81 7.13
N VAL A 233 -20.99 -6.41 5.93
CA VAL A 233 -22.19 -6.97 5.26
C VAL A 233 -22.46 -8.42 5.69
N ALA A 234 -21.48 -9.09 6.29
CA ALA A 234 -21.61 -10.48 6.74
C ALA A 234 -22.20 -10.62 8.15
N GLU A 235 -22.24 -9.53 8.92
CA GLU A 235 -22.86 -9.42 10.25
C GLU A 235 -24.36 -9.08 10.15
#